data_AF-A0A7K0C545-F1
#
_entry.id   AF-A0A7K0C545-F1
#
_cell.length_a   1.000
_cell.length_b   1.000
_cell.length_c   1.000
_cell.angle_alpha   90.00
_cell.angle_beta   90.00
_cell.angle_gamma   90.00
#
_symmetry.space_group_name_H-M   'P 1'
#
loop_
_entity.id
_entity.type
_entity.pdbx_description
1 polymer ?
#
loop_
_entity_poly.entity_id
_entity_poly.type
_entity_poly.pdbx_seq_one_letter_code
_entity_poly.pdbx_strand_id
1 'polypeptide(L)'
;MKNVNEHPTSAPAAPARSAGVPSGGAGQGERDTRARVARLILEHGPITASGLGERIGLTPAAIRRHLDALLAEGMIETREARSQKSRGRGRPAKWFAITDAGRSAFVHAYDDLATSALRFLAETAGEQAVTRFARRQIADLERRYHPVVKGAPPQQRLRTLAEALSGDGYAAATAKAPWPGGGEQLCQHHCPVAHVAAEFPQLCEAETEAFGRLLGLPVQRLATIAHGDGICTTHVSSRSLCEGEPADGPDIDDEESGRTSL
;
A
#
# COMPACT_ATOMS: atom_id res chain seq x y z
N MET A 1 -19.96 -85.43 39.26
CA MET A 1 -18.50 -85.30 39.03
C MET A 1 -18.24 -83.90 38.46
N LYS A 2 -17.51 -83.06 39.23
CA LYS A 2 -16.79 -81.80 38.88
C LYS A 2 -17.61 -80.68 38.20
N ASN A 3 -17.52 -79.39 38.50
CA ASN A 3 -17.14 -78.52 39.63
C ASN A 3 -17.49 -77.08 39.15
N VAL A 4 -18.07 -76.23 40.01
CA VAL A 4 -17.79 -74.78 40.25
C VAL A 4 -17.73 -73.81 39.04
N ASN A 5 -18.61 -72.80 38.95
CA ASN A 5 -18.42 -71.45 39.56
C ASN A 5 -19.59 -70.50 39.20
N GLU A 6 -20.00 -69.65 40.15
CA GLU A 6 -20.89 -68.50 39.95
C GLU A 6 -20.12 -67.30 39.39
N HIS A 7 -20.74 -66.50 38.51
CA HIS A 7 -20.83 -65.02 38.60
C HIS A 7 -21.60 -64.42 37.39
N PRO A 8 -22.21 -63.21 37.56
CA PRO A 8 -23.24 -62.67 36.68
C PRO A 8 -22.66 -61.82 35.54
N THR A 9 -23.32 -61.80 34.38
CA THR A 9 -22.86 -60.99 33.23
C THR A 9 -23.99 -60.13 32.68
N SER A 10 -23.66 -58.85 32.60
CA SER A 10 -24.40 -57.68 32.11
C SER A 10 -24.79 -57.75 30.63
N ALA A 11 -25.84 -56.99 30.30
CA ALA A 11 -26.34 -56.73 28.95
C ALA A 11 -25.29 -56.10 27.99
N PRO A 12 -25.43 -56.27 26.66
CA PRO A 12 -24.44 -55.83 25.69
C PRO A 12 -24.58 -54.34 25.34
N ALA A 13 -23.43 -53.64 25.31
CA ALA A 13 -23.27 -52.29 24.82
C ALA A 13 -23.09 -52.25 23.29
N ALA A 14 -23.74 -51.29 22.64
CA ALA A 14 -23.60 -50.99 21.21
C ALA A 14 -22.26 -50.30 20.88
N PRO A 15 -21.71 -50.46 19.66
CA PRO A 15 -20.42 -49.87 19.29
C PRO A 15 -20.56 -48.37 18.98
N ALA A 16 -19.90 -47.53 19.77
CA ALA A 16 -19.71 -46.13 19.46
C ALA A 16 -18.71 -45.98 18.30
N ARG A 17 -19.20 -45.52 17.14
CA ARG A 17 -18.36 -45.06 16.03
C ARG A 17 -17.82 -43.67 16.38
N SER A 18 -16.51 -43.55 16.61
CA SER A 18 -15.84 -42.26 16.74
C SER A 18 -15.84 -41.55 15.38
N ALA A 19 -16.73 -40.57 15.22
CA ALA A 19 -16.65 -39.61 14.13
C ALA A 19 -15.42 -38.71 14.37
N GLY A 20 -14.38 -38.90 13.57
CA GLY A 20 -13.24 -37.99 13.52
C GLY A 20 -13.69 -36.61 13.04
N VAL A 21 -13.48 -35.60 13.86
CA VAL A 21 -13.70 -34.19 13.51
C VAL A 21 -12.68 -33.80 12.42
N PRO A 22 -13.08 -33.19 11.30
CA PRO A 22 -12.12 -32.71 10.31
C PRO A 22 -11.31 -31.54 10.90
N SER A 23 -10.00 -31.75 11.00
CA SER A 23 -9.01 -30.78 11.49
C SER A 23 -8.80 -29.64 10.47
N GLY A 24 -9.75 -28.71 10.40
CA GLY A 24 -9.70 -27.54 9.51
C GLY A 24 -8.93 -26.33 10.06
N GLY A 25 -8.61 -26.32 11.36
CA GLY A 25 -7.97 -25.16 12.03
C GLY A 25 -6.44 -25.14 11.99
N ALA A 26 -5.79 -26.32 12.01
CA ALA A 26 -4.33 -26.40 12.07
C ALA A 26 -3.65 -25.84 10.81
N GLY A 27 -4.23 -26.09 9.63
CA GLY A 27 -3.68 -25.61 8.35
C GLY A 27 -3.84 -24.10 8.12
N GLN A 28 -4.82 -23.46 8.77
CA GLN A 28 -5.00 -22.00 8.70
C GLN A 28 -3.97 -21.28 9.58
N GLY A 29 -3.75 -21.75 10.83
CA GLY A 29 -2.71 -21.20 11.70
C GLY A 29 -1.29 -21.40 11.16
N GLU A 30 -1.04 -22.51 10.45
CA GLU A 30 0.25 -22.79 9.81
C GLU A 30 0.50 -21.87 8.60
N ARG A 31 -0.56 -21.52 7.84
CA ARG A 31 -0.51 -20.54 6.75
C ARG A 31 -0.29 -19.11 7.27
N ASP A 32 -0.98 -18.73 8.32
CA ASP A 32 -0.84 -17.40 8.96
C ASP A 32 0.57 -17.19 9.53
N THR A 33 1.11 -18.20 10.22
CA THR A 33 2.48 -18.16 10.74
C THR A 33 3.52 -18.08 9.62
N ARG A 34 3.32 -18.80 8.51
CA ARG A 34 4.22 -18.76 7.34
C ARG A 34 4.21 -17.40 6.66
N ALA A 35 3.04 -16.77 6.49
CA ALA A 35 2.93 -15.42 5.95
C ALA A 35 3.67 -14.41 6.83
N ARG A 36 3.52 -14.53 8.15
CA ARG A 36 4.22 -13.68 9.13
C ARG A 36 5.74 -13.86 9.11
N VAL A 37 6.24 -15.09 8.91
CA VAL A 37 7.68 -15.36 8.75
C VAL A 37 8.24 -14.68 7.51
N ALA A 38 7.61 -14.85 6.34
CA ALA A 38 8.09 -14.24 5.11
C ALA A 38 7.98 -12.70 5.12
N ARG A 39 6.95 -12.14 5.79
CA ARG A 39 6.85 -10.69 6.03
C ARG A 39 8.03 -10.14 6.82
N LEU A 40 8.45 -10.81 7.90
CA LEU A 40 9.62 -10.36 8.66
C LEU A 40 10.92 -10.40 7.86
N ILE A 41 11.07 -11.37 6.94
CA ILE A 41 12.21 -11.44 6.02
C ILE A 41 12.16 -10.28 5.00
N LEU A 42 10.96 -9.91 4.54
CA LEU A 42 10.75 -8.77 3.65
C LEU A 42 11.09 -7.43 4.33
N GLU A 43 10.64 -7.23 5.58
CA GLU A 43 10.81 -5.98 6.34
C GLU A 43 12.24 -5.77 6.86
N HIS A 44 12.90 -6.84 7.35
CA HIS A 44 14.22 -6.73 7.98
C HIS A 44 15.39 -7.07 7.04
N GLY A 45 15.10 -7.45 5.79
CA GLY A 45 16.09 -8.00 4.89
C GLY A 45 16.60 -9.37 5.36
N PRO A 46 17.81 -9.78 4.93
CA PRO A 46 18.34 -11.09 5.28
C PRO A 46 18.35 -11.32 6.79
N ILE A 47 17.77 -12.42 7.27
CA ILE A 47 17.63 -12.74 8.70
C ILE A 47 17.81 -14.24 8.98
N THR A 48 18.28 -14.60 10.17
CA THR A 48 18.47 -16.00 10.57
C THR A 48 17.20 -16.60 11.18
N ALA A 49 17.09 -17.93 11.20
CA ALA A 49 15.98 -18.63 11.85
C ALA A 49 15.86 -18.30 13.35
N SER A 50 16.98 -18.10 14.05
CA SER A 50 16.98 -17.68 15.46
C SER A 50 16.44 -16.26 15.63
N GLY A 51 16.87 -15.33 14.78
CA GLY A 51 16.37 -13.94 14.80
C GLY A 51 14.88 -13.82 14.46
N LEU A 52 14.37 -14.71 13.61
CA LEU A 52 12.92 -14.83 13.38
C LEU A 52 12.19 -15.40 14.61
N GLY A 53 12.79 -16.36 15.31
CA GLY A 53 12.29 -16.97 16.55
C GLY A 53 12.03 -15.97 17.65
N GLU A 54 13.02 -15.12 17.91
CA GLU A 54 12.93 -14.07 18.92
C GLU A 54 11.81 -13.06 18.63
N ARG A 55 11.54 -12.77 17.36
CA ARG A 55 10.53 -11.77 16.95
C ARG A 55 9.10 -12.30 16.92
N ILE A 56 8.92 -13.57 16.54
CA ILE A 56 7.58 -14.19 16.43
C ILE A 56 7.17 -14.87 17.74
N GLY A 57 8.12 -15.14 18.65
CA GLY A 57 7.86 -15.88 19.88
C GLY A 57 7.75 -17.39 19.65
N LEU A 58 8.43 -17.91 18.63
CA LEU A 58 8.43 -19.33 18.27
C LEU A 58 9.82 -19.92 18.40
N THR A 59 9.89 -21.23 18.64
CA THR A 59 11.17 -21.92 18.69
C THR A 59 11.81 -21.96 17.30
N PRO A 60 13.15 -21.98 17.21
CA PRO A 60 13.84 -22.13 15.92
C PRO A 60 13.42 -23.40 15.16
N ALA A 61 13.02 -24.46 15.87
CA ALA A 61 12.53 -25.69 15.25
C ALA A 61 11.16 -25.52 14.59
N ALA A 62 10.24 -24.78 15.22
CA ALA A 62 8.92 -24.48 14.65
C ALA A 62 9.06 -23.61 13.38
N ILE A 63 9.95 -22.62 13.40
CA ILE A 63 10.18 -21.72 12.26
C ILE A 63 10.81 -22.43 11.06
N ARG A 64 11.72 -23.39 11.29
CA ARG A 64 12.36 -24.13 10.19
C ARG A 64 11.35 -24.79 9.25
N ARG A 65 10.26 -25.36 9.78
CA ARG A 65 9.20 -25.95 8.95
C ARG A 65 8.58 -24.94 7.99
N HIS A 66 8.35 -23.71 8.45
CA HIS A 66 7.83 -22.63 7.60
C HIS A 66 8.88 -22.12 6.60
N LEU A 67 10.14 -22.02 7.00
CA LEU A 67 11.24 -21.63 6.11
C LEU A 67 11.44 -22.65 4.99
N ASP A 68 11.38 -23.95 5.31
CA ASP A 68 11.52 -25.03 4.33
C ASP A 68 10.39 -24.98 3.30
N ALA A 69 9.15 -24.70 3.73
CA ALA A 69 8.01 -24.51 2.83
C ALA A 69 8.19 -23.28 1.93
N LEU A 70 8.61 -22.14 2.48
CA LEU A 70 8.86 -20.92 1.71
C LEU A 70 10.02 -21.07 0.71
N LEU A 71 11.05 -21.85 1.07
CA LEU A 71 12.14 -22.22 0.16
C LEU A 71 11.63 -23.10 -0.99
N ALA A 72 10.79 -24.10 -0.68
CA ALA A 72 10.20 -24.99 -1.68
C ALA A 72 9.28 -24.24 -2.65
N GLU A 73 8.60 -23.20 -2.17
CA GLU A 73 7.75 -22.31 -2.97
C GLU A 73 8.55 -21.24 -3.74
N GLY A 74 9.87 -21.15 -3.56
CA GLY A 74 10.71 -20.14 -4.20
C GLY A 74 10.50 -18.70 -3.70
N MET A 75 9.79 -18.54 -2.58
CA MET A 75 9.44 -17.25 -1.98
C MET A 75 10.62 -16.61 -1.23
N ILE A 76 11.54 -17.44 -0.74
CA ILE A 76 12.77 -17.02 -0.06
C ILE A 76 13.97 -17.80 -0.60
N GLU A 77 15.16 -17.26 -0.42
CA GLU A 77 16.43 -17.87 -0.77
C GLU A 77 17.36 -17.93 0.45
N THR A 78 18.29 -18.90 0.44
CA THR A 78 19.34 -18.96 1.46
C THR A 78 20.55 -18.15 1.00
N ARG A 79 21.03 -17.24 1.86
CA ARG A 79 22.30 -16.54 1.70
C ARG A 79 23.31 -17.05 2.72
N GLU A 80 24.55 -17.27 2.27
CA GLU A 80 25.66 -17.51 3.17
C GLU A 80 26.12 -16.18 3.79
N ALA A 81 26.48 -16.21 5.07
CA ALA A 81 27.08 -15.04 5.71
C ALA A 81 28.36 -14.67 4.95
N ARG A 82 28.43 -13.45 4.40
CA ARG A 82 29.72 -12.89 3.93
C ARG A 82 30.70 -13.01 5.09
N SER A 83 31.76 -13.80 4.87
CA SER A 83 32.73 -14.29 5.84
C SER A 83 33.06 -13.31 6.98
N GLN A 84 32.25 -13.30 8.03
CA GLN A 84 32.75 -12.92 9.34
C GLN A 84 33.57 -14.11 9.83
N LYS A 85 34.86 -13.88 10.08
CA LYS A 85 35.77 -14.81 10.76
C LYS A 85 35.12 -15.32 12.06
N SER A 86 34.34 -16.39 11.98
CA SER A 86 33.77 -17.03 13.17
C SER A 86 34.85 -17.87 13.80
N ARG A 87 35.48 -17.34 14.86
CA ARG A 87 36.29 -18.11 15.82
C ARG A 87 35.36 -18.91 16.73
N GLY A 88 34.65 -19.91 16.19
CA GLY A 88 33.75 -20.75 16.96
C GLY A 88 33.45 -22.10 16.30
N ARG A 89 33.25 -23.14 17.12
CA ARG A 89 32.84 -24.48 16.69
C ARG A 89 31.33 -24.48 16.39
N GLY A 90 30.96 -24.73 15.13
CA GLY A 90 29.56 -24.88 14.70
C GLY A 90 29.37 -24.60 13.20
N ARG A 91 28.34 -25.20 12.58
CA ARG A 91 27.97 -24.91 11.18
C ARG A 91 27.53 -23.43 11.09
N PRO A 92 28.00 -22.66 10.09
CA PRO A 92 27.60 -21.25 9.92
C PRO A 92 26.08 -21.10 9.89
N ALA A 93 25.58 -20.02 10.52
CA ALA A 93 24.15 -19.72 10.51
C ALA A 93 23.69 -19.38 9.08
N LYS A 94 22.63 -20.06 8.62
CA LYS A 94 21.95 -19.74 7.35
C LYS A 94 21.16 -18.45 7.50
N TRP A 95 21.29 -17.56 6.52
CA TRP A 95 20.48 -16.36 6.40
C TRP A 95 19.41 -16.59 5.32
N PHE A 96 18.22 -16.07 5.54
CA PHE A 96 17.11 -16.17 4.61
C PHE A 96 16.77 -14.78 4.10
N ALA A 97 16.63 -14.62 2.79
CA ALA A 97 16.26 -13.38 2.14
C ALA A 97 15.03 -13.61 1.25
N ILE A 98 14.18 -12.59 1.11
CA ILE A 98 13.03 -12.65 0.21
C ILE A 98 13.53 -12.64 -1.25
N THR A 99 12.94 -13.48 -2.11
CA THR A 99 13.19 -13.43 -3.56
C THR A 99 12.30 -12.38 -4.20
N ASP A 100 12.54 -12.08 -5.48
CA ASP A 100 11.66 -11.19 -6.25
C ASP A 100 10.24 -11.78 -6.40
N ALA A 101 10.15 -13.10 -6.62
CA ALA A 101 8.87 -13.81 -6.65
C ALA A 101 8.15 -13.73 -5.30
N GLY A 102 8.88 -13.91 -4.19
CA GLY A 102 8.37 -13.72 -2.84
C GLY A 102 7.83 -12.31 -2.62
N ARG A 103 8.61 -11.31 -2.99
CA ARG A 103 8.23 -9.90 -2.87
C ARG A 103 6.95 -9.58 -3.65
N SER A 104 6.81 -10.09 -4.88
CA SER A 104 5.65 -9.89 -5.73
C SER A 104 4.37 -10.53 -5.15
N ALA A 105 4.45 -11.75 -4.64
CA ALA A 105 3.29 -12.46 -4.09
C ALA A 105 2.71 -11.80 -2.82
N PHE A 106 3.53 -11.13 -2.00
CA PHE A 106 3.01 -10.33 -0.87
C PHE A 106 2.26 -9.09 -1.31
N VAL A 107 2.77 -8.39 -2.34
CA VAL A 107 2.11 -7.20 -2.90
C VAL A 107 0.72 -7.58 -3.41
N HIS A 108 0.62 -8.67 -4.18
CA HIS A 108 -0.66 -9.11 -4.73
C HIS A 108 -1.66 -9.62 -3.69
N ALA A 109 -1.23 -10.35 -2.65
CA ALA A 109 -2.15 -10.89 -1.65
C ALA A 109 -2.82 -9.80 -0.78
N TYR A 110 -2.12 -8.70 -0.49
CA TYR A 110 -2.70 -7.57 0.25
C TYR A 110 -3.65 -6.76 -0.62
N ASP A 111 -3.28 -6.55 -1.88
CA ASP A 111 -4.14 -5.88 -2.84
C ASP A 111 -5.43 -6.67 -3.07
N ASP A 112 -5.37 -7.99 -3.19
CA ASP A 112 -6.55 -8.86 -3.31
C ASP A 112 -7.47 -8.76 -2.08
N LEU A 113 -6.89 -8.76 -0.87
CA LEU A 113 -7.66 -8.60 0.36
C LEU A 113 -8.32 -7.21 0.44
N ALA A 114 -7.58 -6.17 0.09
CA ALA A 114 -8.08 -4.80 0.09
C ALA A 114 -9.21 -4.62 -0.93
N THR A 115 -9.03 -5.14 -2.15
CA THR A 115 -10.05 -5.17 -3.20
C THR A 115 -11.29 -5.94 -2.73
N SER A 116 -11.12 -7.13 -2.15
CA SER A 116 -12.26 -7.91 -1.62
C SER A 116 -13.01 -7.17 -0.50
N ALA A 117 -12.30 -6.45 0.37
CA ALA A 117 -12.93 -5.67 1.44
C ALA A 117 -13.74 -4.49 0.88
N LEU A 118 -13.22 -3.82 -0.15
CA LEU A 118 -13.94 -2.72 -0.82
C LEU A 118 -15.13 -3.22 -1.64
N ARG A 119 -15.03 -4.38 -2.29
CA ARG A 119 -16.19 -5.04 -2.93
C ARG A 119 -17.29 -5.32 -1.92
N PHE A 120 -16.93 -5.93 -0.79
CA PHE A 120 -17.90 -6.19 0.28
C PHE A 120 -18.53 -4.90 0.82
N LEU A 121 -17.74 -3.83 0.96
CA LEU A 121 -18.26 -2.51 1.35
C LEU A 121 -19.24 -1.94 0.32
N ALA A 122 -18.91 -2.03 -0.97
CA ALA A 122 -19.76 -1.60 -2.06
C ALA A 122 -21.08 -2.38 -2.09
N GLU A 123 -21.03 -3.70 -1.93
CA GLU A 123 -22.18 -4.59 -1.91
C GLU A 123 -23.10 -4.33 -0.70
N THR A 124 -22.53 -4.12 0.48
CA THR A 124 -23.30 -4.02 1.73
C THR A 124 -23.75 -2.60 2.08
N ALA A 125 -22.98 -1.58 1.67
CA ALA A 125 -23.21 -0.19 2.05
C ALA A 125 -23.29 0.78 0.85
N GLY A 126 -23.15 0.27 -0.37
CA GLY A 126 -23.24 1.02 -1.62
C GLY A 126 -21.95 1.77 -2.00
N GLU A 127 -21.88 2.19 -3.27
CA GLU A 127 -20.75 2.93 -3.85
C GLU A 127 -20.38 4.19 -3.05
N GLN A 128 -21.37 4.90 -2.50
CA GLN A 128 -21.12 6.10 -1.69
C GLN A 128 -20.33 5.80 -0.41
N ALA A 129 -20.41 4.58 0.12
CA ALA A 129 -19.58 4.17 1.25
C ALA A 129 -18.11 4.02 0.83
N VAL A 130 -17.84 3.51 -0.37
CA VAL A 130 -16.49 3.44 -0.95
C VAL A 130 -15.93 4.85 -1.15
N THR A 131 -16.71 5.79 -1.71
CA THR A 131 -16.29 7.20 -1.85
C THR A 131 -15.93 7.83 -0.50
N ARG A 132 -16.75 7.61 0.54
CA ARG A 132 -16.44 8.12 1.89
C ARG A 132 -15.19 7.48 2.48
N PHE A 133 -15.00 6.18 2.27
CA PHE A 133 -13.81 5.47 2.70
C PHE A 133 -12.56 6.04 2.00
N ALA A 134 -12.59 6.21 0.68
CA ALA A 134 -11.49 6.78 -0.09
C ALA A 134 -11.11 8.18 0.40
N ARG A 135 -12.11 9.07 0.59
CA ARG A 135 -11.89 10.40 1.16
C ARG A 135 -11.31 10.34 2.57
N ARG A 136 -11.73 9.39 3.41
CA ARG A 136 -11.17 9.21 4.76
C ARG A 136 -9.71 8.79 4.72
N GLN A 137 -9.36 7.83 3.85
CA GLN A 137 -7.97 7.37 3.69
C GLN A 137 -7.06 8.51 3.26
N ILE A 138 -7.50 9.31 2.27
CA ILE A 138 -6.72 10.44 1.77
C ILE A 138 -6.66 11.60 2.79
N ALA A 139 -7.71 11.83 3.56
CA ALA A 139 -7.71 12.88 4.58
C ALA A 139 -6.59 12.70 5.63
N ASP A 140 -6.21 11.46 5.94
CA ASP A 140 -5.11 11.17 6.86
C ASP A 140 -3.75 11.55 6.26
N LEU A 141 -3.56 11.28 4.97
CA LEU A 141 -2.39 11.70 4.20
C LEU A 141 -2.35 13.23 4.03
N GLU A 142 -3.48 13.85 3.69
CA GLU A 142 -3.63 15.30 3.57
C GLU A 142 -3.23 16.02 4.87
N ARG A 143 -3.69 15.53 6.03
CA ARG A 143 -3.29 16.11 7.33
C ARG A 143 -1.79 16.06 7.59
N ARG A 144 -1.10 14.99 7.18
CA ARG A 144 0.36 14.87 7.32
C ARG A 144 1.11 15.83 6.41
N TYR A 145 0.62 16.02 5.18
CA TYR A 145 1.30 16.84 4.18
C TYR A 145 1.00 18.34 4.33
N HIS A 146 -0.19 18.69 4.82
CA HIS A 146 -0.64 20.07 4.97
C HIS A 146 0.38 21.00 5.64
N PRO A 147 0.95 20.70 6.83
CA PRO A 147 1.91 21.61 7.47
C PRO A 147 3.18 21.81 6.63
N VAL A 148 3.67 20.75 5.97
CA VAL A 148 4.88 20.79 5.15
C VAL A 148 4.64 21.61 3.89
N VAL A 149 3.53 21.35 3.20
CA VAL A 149 3.18 22.04 1.95
C VAL A 149 2.80 23.51 2.21
N LYS A 150 2.02 23.82 3.25
CA LYS A 150 1.65 25.21 3.55
C LYS A 150 2.81 26.05 4.07
N GLY A 151 3.78 25.43 4.76
CA GLY A 151 5.00 26.08 5.24
C GLY A 151 5.98 26.47 4.12
N ALA A 152 5.88 25.84 2.95
CA ALA A 152 6.70 26.19 1.79
C ALA A 152 6.19 27.46 1.07
N PRO A 153 7.10 28.25 0.46
CA PRO A 153 6.72 29.35 -0.43
C PRO A 153 5.75 28.86 -1.53
N PRO A 154 4.77 29.67 -1.97
CA PRO A 154 3.76 29.25 -2.96
C PRO A 154 4.33 28.56 -4.20
N GLN A 155 5.45 29.08 -4.72
CA GLN A 155 6.13 28.57 -5.92
C GLN A 155 6.84 27.22 -5.70
N GLN A 156 7.04 26.80 -4.45
CA GLN A 156 7.71 25.54 -4.10
C GLN A 156 6.73 24.46 -3.64
N ARG A 157 5.47 24.80 -3.39
CA ARG A 157 4.47 23.87 -2.80
C ARG A 157 4.29 22.58 -3.59
N LEU A 158 4.28 22.67 -4.92
CA LEU A 158 4.13 21.50 -5.78
C LEU A 158 5.33 20.55 -5.65
N ARG A 159 6.54 21.11 -5.63
CA ARG A 159 7.77 20.35 -5.40
C ARG A 159 7.78 19.71 -4.01
N THR A 160 7.43 20.46 -2.98
CA THR A 160 7.32 19.95 -1.61
C THR A 160 6.30 18.81 -1.50
N LEU A 161 5.16 18.91 -2.20
CA LEU A 161 4.19 17.82 -2.27
C LEU A 161 4.78 16.58 -2.96
N ALA A 162 5.50 16.74 -4.08
CA ALA A 162 6.16 15.64 -4.77
C ALA A 162 7.23 14.95 -3.89
N GLU A 163 7.99 15.71 -3.11
CA GLU A 163 8.97 15.18 -2.16
C GLU A 163 8.29 14.38 -1.03
N ALA A 164 7.18 14.91 -0.47
CA ALA A 164 6.40 14.20 0.56
C ALA A 164 5.79 12.88 0.03
N LEU A 165 5.20 12.92 -1.16
CA LEU A 165 4.66 11.73 -1.85
C LEU A 165 5.76 10.70 -2.12
N SER A 166 6.95 11.14 -2.54
CA SER A 166 8.10 10.25 -2.74
C SER A 166 8.54 9.57 -1.44
N GLY A 167 8.51 10.28 -0.32
CA GLY A 167 8.78 9.72 1.01
C GLY A 167 7.80 8.60 1.41
N ASP A 168 6.57 8.66 0.92
CA ASP A 168 5.54 7.62 1.11
C ASP A 168 5.52 6.58 -0.03
N GLY A 169 6.51 6.60 -0.93
CA GLY A 169 6.73 5.56 -1.93
C GLY A 169 6.03 5.79 -3.27
N TYR A 170 5.51 6.98 -3.57
CA TYR A 170 4.88 7.27 -4.88
C TYR A 170 5.86 7.59 -6.01
N ALA A 171 7.16 7.68 -5.71
CA ALA A 171 8.21 8.06 -6.67
C ALA A 171 7.77 9.27 -7.53
N ALA A 172 7.48 10.38 -6.85
CA ALA A 172 6.83 11.54 -7.45
C ALA A 172 7.83 12.63 -7.84
N ALA A 173 7.55 13.31 -8.95
CA ALA A 173 8.35 14.41 -9.48
C ALA A 173 7.46 15.51 -10.06
N THR A 174 8.03 16.70 -10.24
CA THR A 174 7.37 17.82 -10.91
C THR A 174 7.92 18.02 -12.31
N ALA A 175 7.05 18.30 -13.28
CA ALA A 175 7.43 18.67 -14.64
C ALA A 175 6.71 19.95 -15.08
N LYS A 176 7.24 20.65 -16.09
CA LYS A 176 6.50 21.74 -16.73
C LYS A 176 5.41 21.14 -17.62
N ALA A 177 4.21 21.70 -17.58
CA ALA A 177 3.16 21.29 -18.48
C ALA A 177 3.47 21.72 -19.93
N PRO A 178 3.15 20.89 -20.95
CA PRO A 178 3.30 21.28 -22.35
C PRO A 178 2.45 22.49 -22.74
N TRP A 179 2.94 23.32 -23.64
CA TRP A 179 2.17 24.40 -24.27
C TRP A 179 1.11 23.80 -25.23
N PRO A 180 -0.11 24.36 -25.37
CA PRO A 180 -0.63 25.65 -24.88
C PRO A 180 -1.25 25.68 -23.47
N GLY A 181 -1.10 24.63 -22.65
CA GLY A 181 -1.79 24.53 -21.36
C GLY A 181 -1.20 25.36 -20.21
N GLY A 182 0.11 25.62 -20.22
CA GLY A 182 0.79 26.30 -19.12
C GLY A 182 0.69 25.55 -17.78
N GLY A 183 1.34 26.09 -16.75
CA GLY A 183 1.37 25.46 -15.42
C GLY A 183 2.37 24.32 -15.28
N GLU A 184 2.12 23.45 -14.31
CA GLU A 184 3.04 22.38 -13.91
C GLU A 184 2.30 21.03 -13.85
N GLN A 185 3.06 19.95 -13.75
CA GLN A 185 2.54 18.60 -13.61
C GLN A 185 3.16 17.94 -12.39
N LEU A 186 2.33 17.25 -11.62
CA LEU A 186 2.74 16.27 -10.62
C LEU A 186 2.68 14.89 -11.26
N CYS A 187 3.83 14.22 -11.32
CA CYS A 187 4.01 12.94 -11.96
C CYS A 187 4.36 11.90 -10.89
N GLN A 188 3.60 10.79 -10.79
CA GLN A 188 3.89 9.69 -9.86
C GLN A 188 4.25 8.45 -10.68
N HIS A 189 5.50 7.98 -10.56
CA HIS A 189 6.00 6.81 -11.27
C HIS A 189 5.67 5.48 -10.56
N HIS A 190 5.15 5.55 -9.34
CA HIS A 190 4.67 4.40 -8.59
C HIS A 190 3.39 4.78 -7.83
N CYS A 191 2.41 3.89 -7.81
CA CYS A 191 1.21 4.06 -7.01
C CYS A 191 1.02 2.80 -6.16
N PRO A 192 1.20 2.89 -4.82
CA PRO A 192 1.10 1.74 -3.92
C PRO A 192 -0.27 1.06 -3.90
N VAL A 193 -1.30 1.72 -4.41
CA VAL A 193 -2.69 1.21 -4.44
C VAL A 193 -3.21 1.06 -5.88
N ALA A 194 -2.32 1.02 -6.88
CA ALA A 194 -2.71 1.00 -8.29
C ALA A 194 -3.67 -0.15 -8.62
N HIS A 195 -3.41 -1.35 -8.07
CA HIS A 195 -4.24 -2.52 -8.30
C HIS A 195 -5.66 -2.34 -7.74
N VAL A 196 -5.78 -1.85 -6.50
CA VAL A 196 -7.07 -1.59 -5.86
C VAL A 196 -7.82 -0.46 -6.57
N ALA A 197 -7.10 0.60 -6.96
CA ALA A 197 -7.67 1.76 -7.63
C ALA A 197 -8.13 1.48 -9.07
N ALA A 198 -7.67 0.40 -9.70
CA ALA A 198 -8.15 -0.04 -11.01
C ALA A 198 -9.63 -0.46 -10.97
N GLU A 199 -10.08 -1.00 -9.84
CA GLU A 199 -11.49 -1.35 -9.62
C GLU A 199 -12.26 -0.27 -8.85
N PHE A 200 -11.57 0.48 -7.98
CA PHE A 200 -12.16 1.54 -7.18
C PHE A 200 -11.55 2.92 -7.48
N PRO A 201 -11.93 3.56 -8.62
CA PRO A 201 -11.42 4.87 -9.03
C PRO A 201 -11.63 6.00 -8.02
N GLN A 202 -12.57 5.83 -7.08
CA GLN A 202 -12.83 6.77 -5.99
C GLN A 202 -11.55 7.09 -5.18
N LEU A 203 -10.59 6.17 -5.13
CA LEU A 203 -9.27 6.40 -4.52
C LEU A 203 -8.45 7.46 -5.28
N CYS A 204 -8.40 7.38 -6.61
CA CYS A 204 -7.72 8.37 -7.45
C CYS A 204 -8.44 9.73 -7.44
N GLU A 205 -9.77 9.72 -7.42
CA GLU A 205 -10.59 10.93 -7.33
C GLU A 205 -10.33 11.67 -6.01
N ALA A 206 -10.41 10.96 -4.87
CA ALA A 206 -10.17 11.53 -3.56
C ALA A 206 -8.74 12.10 -3.42
N GLU A 207 -7.74 11.42 -3.99
CA GLU A 207 -6.35 11.90 -4.06
C GLU A 207 -6.25 13.21 -4.85
N THR A 208 -6.89 13.27 -6.02
CA THR A 208 -6.90 14.45 -6.88
C THR A 208 -7.58 15.64 -6.19
N GLU A 209 -8.72 15.42 -5.53
CA GLU A 209 -9.39 16.45 -4.72
C GLU A 209 -8.47 16.99 -3.61
N ALA A 210 -7.72 16.10 -2.94
CA ALA A 210 -6.79 16.49 -1.87
C ALA A 210 -5.58 17.29 -2.38
N PHE A 211 -5.04 16.94 -3.56
CA PHE A 211 -3.98 17.74 -4.19
C PHE A 211 -4.46 19.17 -4.46
N GLY A 212 -5.68 19.34 -4.96
CA GLY A 212 -6.28 20.67 -5.16
C GLY A 212 -6.35 21.47 -3.86
N ARG A 213 -6.78 20.86 -2.75
CA ARG A 213 -6.85 21.52 -1.42
C ARG A 213 -5.48 21.86 -0.84
N LEU A 214 -4.52 20.94 -0.95
CA LEU A 214 -3.15 21.13 -0.45
C LEU A 214 -2.46 22.30 -1.17
N LEU A 215 -2.55 22.31 -2.49
CA LEU A 215 -1.92 23.33 -3.34
C LEU A 215 -2.70 24.66 -3.29
N GLY A 216 -4.03 24.59 -3.12
CA GLY A 216 -4.91 25.74 -3.27
C GLY A 216 -5.03 26.20 -4.72
N LEU A 217 -4.90 25.27 -5.67
CA LEU A 217 -4.94 25.49 -7.10
C LEU A 217 -5.85 24.46 -7.76
N PRO A 218 -6.51 24.80 -8.88
CA PRO A 218 -7.19 23.81 -9.71
C PRO A 218 -6.21 22.75 -10.19
N VAL A 219 -6.65 21.50 -10.14
CA VAL A 219 -5.88 20.34 -10.61
C VAL A 219 -6.76 19.45 -11.46
N GLN A 220 -6.14 18.77 -12.43
CA GLN A 220 -6.83 17.82 -13.30
C GLN A 220 -5.97 16.56 -13.46
N ARG A 221 -6.55 15.40 -13.17
CA ARG A 221 -5.91 14.11 -13.45
C ARG A 221 -5.95 13.85 -14.96
N LEU A 222 -4.78 13.61 -15.56
CA LEU A 222 -4.62 13.35 -17.00
C LEU A 222 -4.38 11.87 -17.31
N ALA A 223 -3.67 11.16 -16.43
CA ALA A 223 -3.29 9.77 -16.61
C ALA A 223 -3.18 9.07 -15.25
N THR A 224 -3.41 7.76 -15.20
CA THR A 224 -3.28 6.95 -13.99
C THR A 224 -2.75 5.56 -14.28
N ILE A 225 -1.81 5.10 -13.45
CA ILE A 225 -1.31 3.73 -13.47
C ILE A 225 -2.45 2.71 -13.30
N ALA A 226 -3.46 3.04 -12.49
CA ALA A 226 -4.65 2.22 -12.27
C ALA A 226 -5.44 1.91 -13.57
N HIS A 227 -5.44 2.82 -14.54
CA HIS A 227 -6.10 2.63 -15.83
C HIS A 227 -5.14 2.13 -16.93
N GLY A 228 -3.93 1.67 -16.55
CA GLY A 228 -2.96 1.08 -17.47
C GLY A 228 -1.94 2.05 -18.05
N ASP A 229 -1.92 3.32 -17.61
CA ASP A 229 -0.85 4.24 -17.99
C ASP A 229 0.48 3.87 -17.31
N GLY A 230 1.61 4.28 -17.89
CA GLY A 230 2.93 4.07 -17.28
C GLY A 230 3.23 5.03 -16.11
N ILE A 231 2.40 6.06 -15.90
CA ILE A 231 2.62 7.13 -14.93
C ILE A 231 1.29 7.80 -14.56
N CYS A 232 1.10 8.14 -13.28
CA CYS A 232 0.01 9.04 -12.92
C CYS A 232 0.44 10.48 -13.18
N THR A 233 -0.34 11.24 -13.95
CA THR A 233 -0.03 12.65 -14.25
C THR A 233 -1.20 13.53 -13.82
N THR A 234 -0.93 14.49 -12.94
CA THR A 234 -1.90 15.51 -12.52
C THR A 234 -1.41 16.88 -12.99
N HIS A 235 -2.17 17.55 -13.84
CA HIS A 235 -1.95 18.95 -14.20
C HIS A 235 -2.32 19.85 -13.02
N VAL A 236 -1.50 20.88 -12.80
CA VAL A 236 -1.71 21.93 -11.82
C VAL A 236 -1.70 23.26 -12.57
N SER A 237 -2.84 23.96 -12.55
CA SER A 237 -2.98 25.25 -13.23
C SER A 237 -1.98 26.26 -12.68
N SER A 238 -1.46 27.14 -13.55
CA SER A 238 -0.56 28.19 -13.08
C SER A 238 -1.32 29.17 -12.20
N ARG A 239 -0.62 29.71 -11.20
CA ARG A 239 -1.18 30.68 -10.27
C ARG A 239 -1.67 31.95 -10.98
N SER A 240 -0.94 32.39 -12.01
CA SER A 240 -1.29 33.53 -12.85
C SER A 240 -2.63 33.37 -13.58
N LEU A 241 -2.96 32.15 -14.03
CA LEU A 241 -4.24 31.86 -14.69
C LEU A 241 -5.41 31.82 -13.70
N CYS A 242 -5.14 31.60 -12.41
CA CYS A 242 -6.15 31.56 -11.36
C CYS A 242 -6.38 32.92 -10.70
N GLU A 243 -5.40 33.82 -10.74
CA GLU A 243 -5.48 35.14 -10.10
C GLU A 243 -6.04 36.22 -11.02
N GLY A 244 -6.13 35.98 -12.34
CA GLY A 244 -6.67 36.94 -13.32
C GLY A 244 -5.83 38.22 -13.37
N GLU A 245 -5.05 38.42 -14.42
CA GLU A 245 -4.52 39.77 -14.67
C GLU A 245 -5.70 40.72 -14.86
N PRO A 246 -5.80 41.84 -14.12
CA PRO A 246 -6.61 42.95 -14.59
C PRO A 246 -6.01 43.36 -15.92
N ALA A 247 -6.81 43.32 -16.98
CA ALA A 247 -6.41 43.82 -18.28
C ALA A 247 -5.96 45.28 -18.08
N ASP A 248 -4.67 45.54 -18.26
CA ASP A 248 -4.13 46.88 -18.43
C ASP A 248 -4.71 47.37 -19.76
N GLY A 249 -5.85 48.06 -19.66
CA GLY A 249 -6.53 48.65 -20.79
C GLY A 249 -5.65 49.79 -21.33
N PRO A 250 -5.52 49.95 -22.65
CA PRO A 250 -4.75 51.06 -23.19
C PRO A 250 -5.36 52.38 -22.73
N ASP A 251 -4.53 53.25 -22.13
CA ASP A 251 -4.83 54.66 -21.90
C ASP A 251 -5.27 55.27 -23.24
N ILE A 252 -6.57 55.53 -23.36
CA ILE A 252 -7.11 56.43 -24.37
C ILE A 252 -7.11 57.80 -23.69
N ASP A 253 -6.05 58.56 -23.93
CA ASP A 253 -6.01 59.98 -23.65
C ASP A 253 -7.09 60.67 -24.50
N ASP A 254 -8.23 60.98 -23.88
CA ASP A 254 -9.27 61.86 -24.43
C ASP A 254 -8.72 63.31 -24.44
N GLU A 255 -8.12 63.70 -25.56
CA GLU A 255 -7.80 65.09 -25.88
C GLU A 255 -9.03 65.78 -26.50
N GLU A 256 -10.00 66.16 -25.68
CA GLU A 256 -11.05 67.11 -26.05
C GLU A 256 -11.18 68.24 -25.02
N SER A 257 -10.39 69.30 -25.20
CA SER A 257 -10.73 70.62 -24.67
C SER A 257 -10.20 71.71 -25.58
N GLY A 258 -11.07 72.23 -26.44
CA GLY A 258 -10.69 73.26 -27.40
C GLY A 258 -11.85 73.94 -28.12
N ARG A 259 -12.99 74.15 -27.46
CA ARG A 259 -14.05 75.05 -27.97
C ARG A 259 -14.73 75.79 -26.82
N THR A 260 -14.31 77.04 -26.60
CA THR A 260 -15.13 78.25 -26.28
C THR A 260 -14.12 79.41 -26.26
N SER A 261 -14.15 80.41 -27.14
CA SER A 261 -15.03 81.59 -26.99
C SER A 261 -14.89 82.53 -28.19
N LEU A 262 -16.03 83.11 -28.58
CA LEU A 262 -16.29 84.49 -29.05
C LEU A 262 -15.37 85.12 -30.12
#